data_AF-A0ABD0QRV5-F1
#
_entry.id   AF-A0ABD0QRV5-F1
#
_cell.length_a   1.000
_cell.length_b   1.000
_cell.length_c   1.000
_cell.angle_alpha   90.00
_cell.angle_beta   90.00
_cell.angle_gamma   90.00
#
_symmetry.space_group_name_H-M   'P 1'
#
loop_
_entity.id
_entity.type
_entity.pdbx_description
1 polymer ?
#
loop_
_entity_poly.entity_id
_entity_poly.type
_entity_poly.pdbx_seq_one_letter_code
_entity_poly.pdbx_strand_id
1 'polypeptide(L)'
;IPLLSAFYHSGPRELYADSTGSGSGKKQPYQLDPGLFFLFLLPTIVGDAGYFMPARLFFDNLGAILMYAVVGTLWNAFCTGFCLYGVKMAGAI
;
A
#
# COMPACT_ATOMS: atom_id res chain seq x y z
N ILE A 1 -18.14 -35.92 34.34
CA ILE A 1 -16.87 -36.61 34.65
C ILE A 1 -15.86 -35.57 35.10
N PRO A 2 -15.27 -35.67 36.30
CA PRO A 2 -14.35 -34.66 36.86
C PRO A 2 -13.11 -34.39 35.98
N LEU A 3 -12.72 -35.30 35.10
CA LEU A 3 -11.67 -35.05 34.10
C LEU A 3 -12.07 -34.12 32.94
N LEU A 4 -13.36 -33.99 32.60
CA LEU A 4 -13.78 -33.13 31.48
C LEU A 4 -13.77 -31.64 31.86
N SER A 5 -13.98 -31.31 33.14
CA SER A 5 -13.87 -29.95 33.67
C SER A 5 -12.41 -29.51 33.85
N ALA A 6 -11.53 -30.42 34.24
CA ALA A 6 -10.08 -30.16 34.31
C ALA A 6 -9.52 -29.90 32.90
N PHE A 7 -9.96 -30.66 31.89
CA PHE A 7 -9.53 -30.45 30.50
C PHE A 7 -10.08 -29.16 29.88
N TYR A 8 -11.27 -28.69 30.28
CA TYR A 8 -11.80 -27.38 29.87
C TYR A 8 -11.05 -26.21 30.53
N HIS A 9 -10.51 -26.40 31.73
CA HIS A 9 -9.65 -25.42 32.40
C HIS A 9 -8.21 -25.42 31.83
N SER A 10 -7.79 -26.51 31.18
CA SER A 10 -6.47 -26.68 30.55
C SER A 10 -6.45 -26.53 29.02
N GLY A 11 -7.56 -26.11 28.40
CA GLY A 11 -7.56 -25.65 27.01
C GLY A 11 -6.83 -24.30 26.90
N PRO A 12 -6.35 -23.88 25.70
CA PRO A 12 -5.43 -22.76 25.50
C PRO A 12 -6.04 -21.37 25.80
N ARG A 13 -6.39 -21.12 27.07
CA ARG A 13 -6.86 -19.83 27.62
C ARG A 13 -5.72 -18.81 27.78
N GLU A 14 -4.49 -19.23 27.54
CA GLU A 14 -3.29 -18.38 27.56
C GLU A 14 -3.15 -17.53 26.29
N LEU A 15 -3.84 -17.86 25.19
CA LEU A 15 -3.79 -17.11 23.92
C LEU A 15 -4.77 -15.91 23.87
N TYR A 16 -5.30 -15.46 25.02
CA TYR A 16 -6.10 -14.24 25.13
C TYR A 16 -5.63 -13.33 26.29
N ALA A 17 -4.49 -13.64 26.92
CA ALA A 17 -4.03 -12.93 28.12
C ALA A 17 -2.60 -12.40 27.98
N ASP A 18 -2.37 -11.59 26.95
CA ASP A 18 -1.28 -10.62 26.80
C ASP A 18 -1.69 -9.75 25.60
N SER A 19 -2.06 -8.47 25.70
CA SER A 19 -1.30 -7.38 26.33
C SER A 19 -2.21 -6.30 26.91
N THR A 20 -2.64 -6.48 28.17
CA THR A 20 -2.90 -5.34 29.06
C THR A 20 -1.54 -4.83 29.52
N GLY A 21 -0.84 -4.15 28.61
CA GLY A 21 0.52 -3.63 28.79
C GLY A 21 0.80 -2.53 27.77
N SER A 22 0.59 -1.29 28.20
CA SER A 22 1.11 -0.03 27.64
C SER A 22 1.32 0.07 26.11
N GLY A 23 0.29 0.58 25.43
CA GLY A 23 0.38 1.48 24.26
C GLY A 23 1.44 1.22 23.19
N SER A 24 1.10 0.41 22.17
CA SER A 24 1.33 0.73 20.76
C SER A 24 0.78 -0.38 19.85
N GLY A 25 -0.11 -0.05 18.92
CA GLY A 25 -0.34 -0.83 17.70
C GLY A 25 -1.09 -2.16 17.83
N LYS A 26 -2.43 -2.12 17.90
CA LYS A 26 -3.26 -3.25 17.46
C LYS A 26 -3.00 -3.49 15.96
N LYS A 27 -2.24 -4.53 15.62
CA LYS A 27 -2.05 -4.95 14.23
C LYS A 27 -3.32 -5.65 13.77
N GLN A 28 -4.11 -4.97 12.95
CA GLN A 28 -5.31 -5.58 12.36
C GLN A 28 -4.84 -6.78 11.52
N PRO A 29 -5.51 -7.95 11.60
CA PRO A 29 -5.13 -9.14 10.83
C PRO A 29 -5.31 -8.97 9.30
N TYR A 30 -5.70 -7.78 8.84
CA TYR A 30 -5.90 -7.39 7.44
C TYR A 30 -5.13 -6.10 7.06
N GLN A 31 -4.15 -5.66 7.85
CA GLN A 31 -3.20 -4.67 7.33
C GLN A 31 -2.24 -5.42 6.41
N LEU A 32 -2.47 -5.29 5.10
CA LEU A 32 -1.50 -5.66 4.09
C LEU A 32 -0.21 -4.92 4.42
N ASP A 33 0.84 -5.65 4.79
CA ASP A 33 2.14 -5.07 5.02
C ASP A 33 2.50 -4.23 3.79
N PRO A 34 2.87 -2.95 3.96
CA PRO A 34 3.11 -2.06 2.83
C PRO A 34 4.19 -2.62 1.89
N GLY A 35 5.17 -3.38 2.39
CA GLY A 35 6.12 -4.08 1.55
C GLY A 35 5.44 -5.10 0.64
N LEU A 36 4.54 -5.93 1.17
CA LEU A 36 3.82 -6.94 0.37
C LEU A 36 2.88 -6.30 -0.67
N PHE A 37 2.22 -5.19 -0.33
CA PHE A 37 1.37 -4.46 -1.28
C PHE A 37 2.17 -3.91 -2.46
N PHE A 38 3.30 -3.25 -2.20
CA PHE A 38 4.13 -2.67 -3.26
C PHE A 38 4.90 -3.72 -4.06
N LEU A 39 5.34 -4.82 -3.43
CA LEU A 39 6.16 -5.86 -4.07
C LEU A 39 5.34 -6.93 -4.79
N PHE A 40 4.10 -7.20 -4.36
CA PHE A 40 3.25 -8.24 -4.96
C PHE A 40 2.00 -7.67 -5.61
N LEU A 41 1.32 -6.71 -4.98
CA LEU A 41 0.11 -6.14 -5.56
C LEU A 41 0.46 -5.24 -6.76
N LEU A 42 1.43 -4.33 -6.61
CA LEU A 42 1.81 -3.42 -7.69
C LEU A 42 2.26 -4.17 -8.96
N PRO A 43 3.13 -5.20 -8.89
CA PRO A 43 3.57 -5.93 -10.08
C PRO A 43 2.45 -6.75 -10.73
N THR A 44 1.55 -7.32 -9.93
CA THR A 44 0.40 -8.08 -10.47
C THR A 44 -0.59 -7.16 -11.18
N ILE A 45 -0.86 -5.97 -10.63
CA ILE A 45 -1.81 -5.02 -11.21
C ILE A 45 -1.27 -4.38 -12.50
N VAL A 46 0.01 -3.96 -12.51
CA VAL A 46 0.61 -3.37 -13.72
C VAL A 46 0.80 -4.41 -14.82
N GLY A 47 1.09 -5.66 -14.46
CA GLY A 47 1.21 -6.78 -15.40
C GLY A 47 -0.13 -7.15 -16.04
N ASP A 48 -1.21 -7.22 -15.25
CA ASP A 48 -2.56 -7.49 -15.75
C ASP A 48 -3.06 -6.37 -16.68
N ALA A 49 -2.86 -5.11 -16.27
CA ALA A 49 -3.19 -3.93 -17.08
C ALA A 49 -2.38 -3.85 -18.38
N GLY A 50 -1.11 -4.24 -18.35
CA GLY A 50 -0.25 -4.33 -19.53
C GLY A 50 -0.67 -5.44 -20.49
N TYR A 51 -1.13 -6.58 -19.97
CA TYR A 51 -1.59 -7.71 -20.80
C TYR A 51 -2.90 -7.42 -21.52
N PHE A 52 -3.83 -6.68 -20.89
CA PHE A 52 -5.08 -6.24 -21.53
C PHE A 52 -4.92 -5.06 -22.49
N MET A 53 -3.71 -4.51 -22.65
CA MET A 53 -3.49 -3.37 -23.53
C MET A 53 -3.23 -3.82 -24.98
N PRO A 54 -4.09 -3.46 -25.96
CA PRO A 54 -3.88 -3.85 -27.35
C PRO A 54 -2.64 -3.16 -27.92
N ALA A 55 -1.57 -3.94 -28.11
CA ALA A 55 -0.26 -3.46 -28.54
C ALA A 55 -0.29 -2.65 -29.85
N ARG A 56 -1.14 -3.02 -30.82
CA ARG A 56 -1.27 -2.29 -32.10
C ARG A 56 -1.65 -0.82 -31.92
N LEU A 57 -2.68 -0.57 -31.12
CA LEU A 57 -3.20 0.79 -30.90
C LEU A 57 -2.22 1.63 -30.07
N PHE A 58 -1.48 0.97 -29.18
CA PHE A 58 -0.41 1.58 -28.39
C PHE A 58 0.78 1.99 -29.26
N PHE A 59 1.23 1.13 -30.18
CA PHE A 59 2.35 1.43 -31.08
C PHE A 59 2.00 2.50 -32.12
N ASP A 60 0.77 2.54 -32.63
CA ASP A 60 0.32 3.58 -33.56
C ASP A 60 0.26 4.98 -32.92
N ASN A 61 0.03 5.06 -31.60
CA ASN A 61 -0.06 6.34 -30.85
C ASN A 61 1.03 6.50 -29.79
N LEU A 62 2.12 5.73 -29.89
CA LEU A 62 3.14 5.64 -28.84
C LEU A 62 3.78 7.01 -28.56
N GLY A 63 3.98 7.82 -29.60
CA GLY A 63 4.51 9.17 -29.45
C GLY A 63 3.62 10.08 -28.59
N ALA A 64 2.30 10.05 -28.78
CA ALA A 64 1.36 10.85 -27.99
C ALA A 64 1.29 10.37 -26.54
N ILE A 65 1.30 9.05 -26.34
CA ILE A 65 1.26 8.42 -25.01
C ILE A 65 2.55 8.72 -24.24
N LEU A 66 3.71 8.62 -24.89
CA LEU A 66 5.00 8.95 -24.30
C LEU A 66 5.08 10.45 -23.96
N MET A 67 4.61 11.31 -24.87
CA MET A 67 4.54 12.75 -24.58
C MET A 67 3.63 13.04 -23.40
N TYR A 68 2.45 12.43 -23.33
CA TYR A 68 1.54 12.64 -22.20
C TYR A 68 2.12 12.10 -20.89
N ALA A 69 2.77 10.94 -20.93
CA ALA A 69 3.43 10.37 -19.77
C ALA A 69 4.57 11.27 -19.25
N VAL A 70 5.47 11.71 -20.15
CA VAL A 70 6.63 12.55 -19.82
C VAL A 70 6.20 13.95 -19.39
N VAL A 71 5.37 14.63 -20.19
CA VAL A 71 4.87 15.97 -19.87
C VAL A 71 4.02 15.95 -18.61
N GLY A 72 3.19 14.92 -18.42
CA GLY A 72 2.38 14.74 -17.22
C GLY A 72 3.21 14.52 -15.96
N THR A 73 4.25 13.69 -16.02
CA THR A 73 5.16 13.51 -14.87
C THR A 73 6.02 14.74 -14.61
N LEU A 74 6.55 15.42 -15.64
CA LEU A 74 7.30 16.66 -15.46
C LEU A 74 6.42 17.73 -14.83
N TRP A 75 5.23 17.98 -15.38
CA TRP A 75 4.33 19.00 -14.87
C TRP A 75 3.89 18.70 -13.44
N ASN A 76 3.58 17.43 -13.13
CA ASN A 76 3.24 17.00 -11.78
C ASN A 76 4.42 17.21 -10.81
N ALA A 77 5.64 16.81 -11.19
CA ALA A 77 6.83 16.96 -10.36
C ALA A 77 7.20 18.44 -10.14
N PHE A 78 7.12 19.27 -11.19
CA PHE A 78 7.34 20.71 -11.06
C PHE A 78 6.30 21.37 -10.16
N CYS A 79 5.02 21.02 -10.32
CA CYS A 79 3.96 21.57 -9.49
C CYS A 79 4.15 21.19 -8.02
N THR A 80 4.42 19.92 -7.72
CA THR A 80 4.75 19.47 -6.35
C THR A 80 5.98 20.17 -5.79
N GLY A 81 7.07 20.26 -6.56
CA GLY A 81 8.31 20.92 -6.13
C GLY A 81 8.12 22.43 -5.92
N PHE A 82 7.42 23.11 -6.82
CA PHE A 82 7.10 24.52 -6.70
C PHE A 82 6.14 24.80 -5.56
N CYS A 83 5.15 23.93 -5.32
CA CYS A 83 4.24 24.05 -4.20
C CYS A 83 5.00 23.91 -2.88
N LEU A 84 5.90 22.92 -2.75
CA LEU A 84 6.78 22.80 -1.56
C LEU A 84 7.69 24.02 -1.39
N TYR A 85 8.29 24.51 -2.47
CA TYR A 85 9.14 25.71 -2.43
C TYR A 85 8.34 26.97 -2.07
N GLY A 86 7.12 27.10 -2.59
CA GLY A 86 6.19 28.17 -2.27
C GLY A 86 5.74 28.13 -0.82
N VAL A 87 5.43 26.96 -0.27
CA VAL A 87 5.10 26.76 1.16
C VAL A 87 6.29 27.14 2.05
N LYS A 88 7.52 26.76 1.66
CA LYS A 88 8.76 27.20 2.32
C LYS A 88 8.96 28.72 2.28
N MET A 89 8.66 29.36 1.16
CA MET A 89 8.80 30.81 1.02
C MET A 89 7.67 31.59 1.71
N ALA A 90 6.48 30.99 1.83
CA ALA A 90 5.33 31.56 2.52
C ALA A 90 5.43 31.47 4.06
N GLY A 91 6.49 30.84 4.59
CA GLY A 91 6.77 30.78 6.03
C GLY A 91 5.90 29.79 6.81
N ALA A 92 5.29 28.82 6.14
CA ALA A 92 4.54 27.74 6.78
C ALA A 92 5.44 26.58 7.29
N ILE A 93 6.72 26.60 6.88
CA ILE A 93 7.88 25.80 7.34
C ILE A 93 9.09 26.74 7.33
#